data_AF-A0A1C6B5W3-F1
#
_entry.id   AF-A0A1C6B5W3-F1
#
_cell.length_a   1.000
_cell.length_b   1.000
_cell.length_c   1.000
_cell.angle_alpha   90.00
_cell.angle_beta   90.00
_cell.angle_gamma   90.00
#
_symmetry.space_group_name_H-M   'P 1'
#
loop_
_entity.id
_entity.type
_entity.pdbx_description
1 polymer ?
#
loop_
_entity_poly.entity_id
_entity_poly.type
_entity_poly.pdbx_seq_one_letter_code
_entity_poly.pdbx_strand_id
1 'polypeptide(L)'
;MVKEHYSDAVNCALSEYITPAKFRTVLFEQHKQPGGITEVPVEITLSKETVKKLSFRVSCDGMLYGFARIKPLIREKFGAEAVKIYINDWEVKFILVFELENEKEKAFYIKQEEVIELLENCCRVPQQQSLK
;
A
#
# COMPACT_ATOMS: atom_id res chain seq x y z
N MET A 1 -19.17 11.65 0.79
CA MET A 1 -18.81 11.98 -0.61
C MET A 1 -17.37 12.48 -0.59
N VAL A 2 -16.40 11.61 -0.91
CA VAL A 2 -14.96 11.92 -0.95
C VAL A 2 -14.52 11.85 -2.41
N LYS A 3 -15.07 12.74 -3.26
CA LYS A 3 -14.83 12.68 -4.71
C LYS A 3 -13.86 13.76 -5.21
N GLU A 4 -13.52 14.77 -4.40
CA GLU A 4 -12.79 15.95 -4.89
C GLU A 4 -11.34 16.10 -4.37
N HIS A 5 -10.85 15.25 -3.47
CA HIS A 5 -9.48 15.41 -2.93
C HIS A 5 -8.36 14.88 -3.83
N TYR A 6 -8.67 14.13 -4.89
CA TYR A 6 -7.65 13.48 -5.73
C TYR A 6 -7.90 13.63 -7.25
N SER A 7 -8.65 14.64 -7.67
CA SER A 7 -8.92 14.88 -9.11
C SER A 7 -7.65 15.08 -9.95
N ASP A 8 -6.57 15.56 -9.33
CA ASP A 8 -5.28 15.84 -9.97
C ASP A 8 -4.30 14.66 -9.91
N ALA A 9 -4.71 13.52 -9.36
CA ALA A 9 -3.85 12.35 -9.25
C ALA A 9 -3.49 11.80 -10.63
N VAL A 10 -2.20 11.58 -10.84
CA VAL A 10 -1.67 11.07 -12.11
C VAL A 10 -1.69 9.55 -12.08
N ASN A 11 -1.93 8.91 -13.23
CA ASN A 11 -1.76 7.47 -13.35
C ASN A 11 -0.27 7.12 -13.23
N CYS A 12 0.06 6.16 -12.37
CA CYS A 12 1.41 5.67 -12.21
C CYS A 12 1.40 4.14 -12.11
N ALA A 13 2.50 3.50 -12.52
CA ALA A 13 2.72 2.09 -12.21
C ALA A 13 3.14 1.96 -10.73
N LEU A 14 2.52 1.03 -10.00
CA LEU A 14 2.86 0.76 -8.59
C LEU A 14 4.32 0.30 -8.45
N SER A 15 4.79 -0.46 -9.44
CA SER A 15 6.15 -0.99 -9.51
C SER A 15 7.25 0.08 -9.53
N GLU A 16 6.93 1.33 -9.92
CA GLU A 16 7.87 2.45 -9.85
C GLU A 16 8.25 2.84 -8.43
N TYR A 17 7.41 2.49 -7.46
CA TYR A 17 7.60 2.81 -6.05
C TYR A 17 7.74 1.54 -5.21
N ILE A 18 6.75 0.66 -5.29
CA ILE A 18 6.62 -0.51 -4.44
C ILE A 18 6.64 -1.77 -5.30
N THR A 19 7.68 -2.57 -5.11
CA THR A 19 7.82 -3.89 -5.72
C THR A 19 7.59 -4.99 -4.69
N PRO A 20 7.11 -6.19 -5.08
CA PRO A 20 6.90 -7.32 -4.15
C PRO A 20 8.11 -7.64 -3.27
N ALA A 21 9.33 -7.57 -3.82
CA ALA A 21 10.58 -7.83 -3.09
C ALA A 21 10.88 -6.78 -1.98
N LYS A 22 10.32 -5.57 -2.09
CA LYS A 22 10.54 -4.47 -1.15
C LYS A 22 9.37 -4.28 -0.20
N PHE A 23 8.31 -5.08 -0.34
CA PHE A 23 7.10 -5.00 0.47
C PHE A 23 6.91 -6.25 1.30
N ARG A 24 6.48 -6.06 2.55
CA ARG A 24 6.06 -7.14 3.43
C ARG A 24 4.76 -6.78 4.12
N THR A 25 3.87 -7.74 4.28
CA THR A 25 2.69 -7.55 5.14
C THR A 25 3.08 -7.74 6.60
N VAL A 26 2.29 -7.17 7.50
CA VAL A 26 2.41 -7.31 8.94
C VAL A 26 1.04 -7.40 9.58
N LEU A 27 0.99 -7.91 10.82
CA LEU A 27 -0.20 -7.81 11.64
C LEU A 27 -0.40 -6.38 12.15
N PHE A 28 -1.63 -6.02 12.48
CA PHE A 28 -1.98 -4.69 13.01
C PHE A 28 -1.11 -4.28 14.23
N GLU A 29 -0.86 -5.20 15.15
CA GLU A 29 -0.03 -4.91 16.34
C GLU A 29 1.44 -4.65 15.98
N GLN A 30 1.96 -5.30 14.94
CA GLN A 30 3.31 -5.07 14.44
C GLN A 30 3.41 -3.76 13.66
N HIS A 31 2.32 -3.31 13.02
CA HIS A 31 2.25 -2.04 12.32
C HIS A 31 2.32 -0.83 13.26
N LYS A 32 1.87 -0.97 14.51
CA LYS A 32 1.99 0.08 15.54
C LYS A 32 3.42 0.29 16.03
N GLN A 33 4.32 -0.67 15.80
CA GLN A 33 5.72 -0.55 16.17
C GLN A 33 6.48 0.25 15.11
N PRO A 34 7.54 0.99 15.50
CA PRO A 34 8.39 1.66 14.53
C PRO A 34 9.01 0.63 13.57
N GLY A 35 8.82 0.86 12.27
CA GLY A 35 9.40 0.03 11.22
C GLY A 35 10.93 0.16 11.15
N GLY A 36 11.54 -0.59 10.22
CA GLY A 36 12.97 -0.46 9.92
C GLY A 36 13.36 0.95 9.44
N ILE A 37 14.65 1.27 9.55
CA ILE A 37 15.21 2.60 9.21
C ILE A 37 14.82 3.02 7.79
N THR A 38 14.81 2.08 6.85
CA THR A 38 14.47 2.30 5.42
C THR A 38 13.03 1.98 5.06
N GLU A 39 12.21 1.57 6.04
CA GLU A 39 10.82 1.18 5.87
C GLU A 39 9.87 2.35 6.11
N VAL A 40 8.82 2.38 5.30
CA VAL A 40 7.65 3.25 5.47
C VAL A 40 6.44 2.37 5.78
N PRO A 41 5.64 2.69 6.82
CA PRO A 41 4.39 1.99 7.09
C PRO A 41 3.40 2.18 5.93
N VAL A 42 2.70 1.09 5.59
CA VAL A 42 1.71 1.05 4.52
C VAL A 42 0.39 0.51 5.05
N GLU A 43 -0.69 1.24 4.80
CA GLU A 43 -2.06 0.80 5.07
C GLU A 43 -2.79 0.57 3.76
N ILE A 44 -3.42 -0.58 3.62
CA ILE A 44 -4.12 -0.98 2.41
C ILE A 44 -5.56 -1.30 2.78
N THR A 45 -6.51 -0.61 2.16
CA THR A 45 -7.93 -0.87 2.30
C THR A 45 -8.43 -1.53 1.03
N LEU A 46 -8.97 -2.75 1.16
CA LEU A 46 -9.48 -3.55 0.05
C LEU A 46 -11.01 -3.66 0.11
N SER A 47 -11.65 -3.57 -1.05
CA SER A 47 -13.06 -3.92 -1.19
C SER A 47 -13.28 -5.42 -1.03
N LYS A 48 -14.51 -5.82 -0.69
CA LYS A 48 -14.89 -7.25 -0.60
C LYS A 48 -14.71 -8.00 -1.92
N GLU A 49 -14.80 -7.30 -3.06
CA GLU A 49 -14.58 -7.90 -4.38
C GLU A 49 -13.10 -8.19 -4.61
N THR A 50 -12.21 -7.26 -4.27
CA THR A 50 -10.76 -7.49 -4.37
C THR A 50 -10.30 -8.59 -3.43
N VAL A 51 -10.82 -8.64 -2.20
CA VAL A 51 -10.47 -9.70 -1.23
C VAL A 51 -10.77 -11.10 -1.77
N LYS A 52 -11.85 -11.28 -2.52
CA LYS A 52 -12.19 -12.58 -3.14
C LYS A 52 -11.22 -13.03 -4.24
N LYS A 53 -10.47 -12.10 -4.84
CA LYS A 53 -9.49 -12.40 -5.89
C LYS A 53 -8.14 -12.87 -5.32
N LEU A 54 -7.91 -12.69 -4.02
CA LEU A 54 -6.64 -13.04 -3.36
C LEU A 54 -6.59 -14.52 -2.97
N SER A 55 -5.41 -15.11 -3.03
CA SER A 55 -5.12 -16.50 -2.67
C SER A 55 -5.09 -16.75 -1.16
N PHE A 56 -5.27 -15.72 -0.34
CA PHE A 56 -5.13 -15.78 1.11
C PHE A 56 -6.24 -15.05 1.81
N ARG A 57 -6.43 -15.36 3.10
CA ARG A 57 -7.43 -14.70 3.92
C ARG A 57 -6.96 -13.31 4.34
N VAL A 58 -7.78 -12.32 4.06
CA VAL A 58 -7.72 -10.97 4.63
C VAL A 58 -8.73 -10.90 5.79
N SER A 59 -8.50 -10.01 6.75
CA SER A 59 -9.45 -9.75 7.82
C SER A 59 -10.79 -9.25 7.27
N CYS A 60 -11.86 -9.47 8.03
CA CYS A 60 -13.24 -9.19 7.60
C CYS A 60 -13.50 -7.71 7.28
N ASP A 61 -12.66 -6.82 7.78
CA ASP A 61 -12.68 -5.37 7.54
C ASP A 61 -11.97 -4.97 6.23
N GLY A 62 -11.32 -5.90 5.53
CA GLY A 62 -10.59 -5.63 4.29
C GLY A 62 -9.31 -4.83 4.49
N MET A 63 -8.83 -4.68 5.73
CA MET A 63 -7.63 -3.90 6.04
C MET A 63 -6.39 -4.80 6.02
N LEU A 64 -5.33 -4.30 5.38
CA LEU A 64 -4.02 -4.92 5.35
C LEU A 64 -2.97 -3.89 5.76
N TYR A 65 -2.00 -4.36 6.52
CA TYR A 65 -0.89 -3.55 6.99
C TYR A 65 0.42 -4.09 6.44
N GLY A 66 1.36 -3.20 6.17
CA GLY A 66 2.65 -3.58 5.62
C GLY A 66 3.72 -2.54 5.86
N PHE A 67 4.92 -2.89 5.40
CA PHE A 67 6.06 -1.99 5.34
C PHE A 67 6.68 -2.06 3.95
N ALA A 68 7.01 -0.89 3.39
CA ALA A 68 7.71 -0.76 2.12
C ALA A 68 9.12 -0.20 2.33
N ARG A 69 10.15 -0.90 1.85
CA ARG A 69 11.56 -0.50 1.91
C ARG A 69 11.91 0.50 0.81
N ILE A 70 11.36 1.72 0.90
CA ILE A 70 11.39 2.70 -0.20
C ILE A 70 11.80 4.12 0.22
N LYS A 71 12.13 4.38 1.49
CA LYS A 71 12.52 5.72 1.96
C LYS A 71 13.56 6.44 1.08
N PRO A 72 14.70 5.81 0.70
CA PRO A 72 15.70 6.47 -0.15
C PRO A 72 15.14 6.91 -1.52
N LEU A 73 14.30 6.05 -2.12
CA LEU A 73 13.68 6.31 -3.42
C LEU A 73 12.70 7.49 -3.35
N ILE A 74 11.88 7.53 -2.29
CA ILE A 74 10.91 8.61 -2.09
C ILE A 74 11.62 9.93 -1.83
N ARG A 75 12.68 9.93 -1.01
CA ARG A 75 13.49 11.12 -0.78
C ARG A 75 14.11 11.65 -2.07
N GLU A 76 14.59 10.78 -2.95
CA GLU A 76 15.14 11.19 -4.25
C GLU A 76 14.06 11.76 -5.19
N LYS A 77 12.90 11.09 -5.29
CA LYS A 77 11.82 11.50 -6.20
C LYS A 77 11.06 12.76 -5.73
N PHE A 78 10.85 12.90 -4.41
CA PHE A 78 9.97 13.95 -3.86
C PHE A 78 10.70 15.01 -3.04
N GLY A 79 11.98 14.81 -2.73
CA GLY A 79 12.76 15.73 -1.91
C GLY A 79 12.37 15.75 -0.42
N ALA A 80 11.54 14.80 0.00
CA ALA A 80 11.05 14.66 1.38
C ALA A 80 10.88 13.18 1.74
N GLU A 81 10.94 12.87 3.04
CA GLU A 81 10.68 11.53 3.56
C GLU A 81 9.17 11.27 3.60
N ALA A 82 8.78 10.02 3.30
CA ALA A 82 7.41 9.57 3.49
C ALA A 82 7.22 9.04 4.91
N VAL A 83 6.20 9.58 5.59
CA VAL A 83 5.79 9.19 6.94
C VAL A 83 4.92 7.94 6.87
N LYS A 84 3.98 7.91 5.93
CA LYS A 84 3.05 6.80 5.74
C LYS A 84 2.57 6.71 4.29
N ILE A 85 2.16 5.52 3.89
CA ILE A 85 1.58 5.25 2.57
C ILE A 85 0.20 4.64 2.75
N TYR A 86 -0.75 5.08 1.94
CA TYR A 86 -2.09 4.50 1.89
C TYR A 86 -2.36 3.95 0.49
N ILE A 87 -2.93 2.76 0.41
CA ILE A 87 -3.43 2.16 -0.83
C ILE A 87 -4.92 1.88 -0.63
N ASN A 88 -5.76 2.70 -1.22
CA ASN A 88 -7.20 2.62 -1.05
C ASN A 88 -7.87 2.07 -2.31
N ASP A 89 -8.66 1.02 -2.14
CA ASP A 89 -9.55 0.48 -3.16
C ASP A 89 -10.81 1.36 -3.25
N TRP A 90 -11.02 2.02 -4.40
CA TRP A 90 -12.22 2.79 -4.72
C TRP A 90 -13.16 2.03 -5.68
N GLU A 91 -13.15 0.70 -5.63
CA GLU A 91 -13.90 -0.26 -6.46
C GLU A 91 -13.51 -0.26 -7.95
N VAL A 92 -13.43 0.93 -8.56
CA VAL A 92 -13.11 1.11 -9.98
C VAL A 92 -11.61 1.38 -10.20
N LYS A 93 -10.94 1.97 -9.20
CA LYS A 93 -9.53 2.37 -9.24
C LYS A 93 -8.90 2.23 -7.86
N PHE A 94 -7.60 2.08 -7.83
CA PHE A 94 -6.83 2.19 -6.59
C PHE A 94 -6.15 3.55 -6.52
N ILE A 95 -6.10 4.11 -5.31
CA ILE A 95 -5.35 5.34 -5.03
C ILE A 95 -4.19 5.00 -4.11
N LEU A 96 -2.98 5.34 -4.56
CA LEU A 96 -1.76 5.32 -3.79
C LEU A 96 -1.48 6.74 -3.28
N VAL A 97 -1.48 6.93 -1.96
CA VAL A 97 -1.20 8.22 -1.32
C VAL A 97 0.09 8.11 -0.51
N PHE A 98 1.01 9.04 -0.74
CA PHE A 98 2.20 9.24 0.08
C PHE A 98 1.98 10.44 0.98
N GLU A 99 1.98 10.22 2.29
CA GLU A 99 2.01 11.26 3.31
C GLU A 99 3.47 11.62 3.58
N LEU A 100 3.87 12.85 3.26
CA LEU A 100 5.23 13.33 3.43
C LEU A 100 5.39 14.13 4.72
N GLU A 101 6.61 14.20 5.28
CA GLU A 101 6.89 14.93 6.53
C GLU A 101 6.56 16.42 6.49
N ASN A 102 6.49 17.01 5.29
CA ASN A 102 6.20 18.43 5.10
C ASN A 102 4.69 18.74 4.97
N GLU A 103 3.83 17.87 5.50
CA GLU A 103 2.36 17.95 5.42
C GLU A 103 1.81 18.01 3.99
N LYS A 104 2.61 17.57 2.99
CA LYS A 104 2.14 17.42 1.61
C LYS A 104 1.78 15.96 1.35
N GLU A 105 0.62 15.77 0.74
CA GLU A 105 0.22 14.47 0.22
C GLU A 105 0.51 14.41 -1.28
N LYS A 106 0.98 13.25 -1.74
CA LYS A 106 1.06 12.93 -3.17
C LYS A 106 0.21 11.71 -3.47
N ALA A 107 -0.78 11.89 -4.32
CA ALA A 107 -1.69 10.83 -4.72
C ALA A 107 -1.49 10.42 -6.18
N PHE A 108 -1.60 9.12 -6.43
CA PHE A 108 -1.49 8.51 -7.74
C PHE A 108 -2.60 7.49 -7.95
N TYR A 109 -3.11 7.40 -9.17
CA TYR A 109 -3.98 6.29 -9.56
C TYR A 109 -3.13 5.11 -10.00
N ILE A 110 -3.44 3.93 -9.45
CA ILE A 110 -2.77 2.67 -9.80
C ILE A 110 -3.82 1.63 -10.22
N LYS A 111 -3.39 0.63 -10.98
CA LYS A 111 -4.27 -0.43 -11.47
C LYS A 111 -4.51 -1.48 -10.39
N GLN A 112 -5.70 -2.08 -10.38
CA GLN A 112 -6.05 -3.14 -9.44
C GLN A 112 -5.14 -4.36 -9.61
N GLU A 113 -4.78 -4.70 -10.85
CA GLU A 113 -3.94 -5.86 -11.17
C GLU A 113 -2.56 -5.74 -10.53
N GLU A 114 -1.99 -4.53 -10.49
CA GLU A 114 -0.68 -4.28 -9.87
C GLU A 114 -0.72 -4.44 -8.35
N VAL A 115 -1.83 -4.05 -7.71
CA VAL A 115 -2.02 -4.23 -6.27
C VAL A 115 -2.19 -5.71 -5.93
N ILE A 116 -2.96 -6.45 -6.74
CA ILE A 116 -3.11 -7.89 -6.57
C ILE A 116 -1.76 -8.59 -6.76
N GLU A 117 -1.02 -8.25 -7.82
CA GLU A 117 0.32 -8.80 -8.07
C GLU A 117 1.29 -8.51 -6.92
N LEU A 118 1.24 -7.29 -6.36
CA LEU A 118 2.02 -6.94 -5.18
C LEU A 118 1.68 -7.85 -4.00
N LEU A 119 0.39 -7.99 -3.67
CA LEU A 119 -0.06 -8.73 -2.50
C LEU A 119 0.17 -10.24 -2.62
N GLU A 120 0.03 -10.81 -3.81
CA GLU A 120 0.26 -12.24 -4.06
C GLU A 120 1.73 -12.64 -3.93
N ASN A 121 2.64 -11.76 -4.38
CA ASN A 121 4.07 -12.05 -4.50
C ASN A 121 4.93 -11.43 -3.38
N CYS A 122 4.33 -10.68 -2.45
CA CYS A 122 5.07 -10.10 -1.34
C CYS A 122 5.40 -11.11 -0.24
N CYS A 123 6.31 -10.71 0.66
CA CYS A 123 6.56 -11.47 1.88
C CYS A 123 5.38 -11.31 2.84
N ARG A 124 4.58 -12.38 2.99
CA ARG A 124 3.38 -12.40 3.84
C ARG A 124 3.66 -12.91 5.25
N VAL A 125 2.89 -12.42 6.22
CA VAL A 125 2.90 -13.03 7.56
C VAL A 125 2.33 -14.45 7.54
N PRO A 126 2.84 -15.37 8.38
CA PRO A 126 2.37 -16.76 8.40
C PRO A 126 0.87 -16.93 8.65
N GLN A 127 0.20 -15.97 9.28
CA GLN A 127 -1.24 -15.99 9.54
C GLN A 127 -2.07 -15.75 8.28
N GLN A 128 -1.50 -15.15 7.25
CA GLN A 128 -2.11 -15.00 5.92
C GLN A 128 -1.85 -16.25 5.09
N GLN A 129 -2.25 -17.41 5.64
CA GLN A 129 -2.07 -18.69 4.97
C GLN A 129 -2.87 -18.72 3.67
N SER A 130 -2.23 -19.23 2.62
CA SER A 130 -2.89 -19.50 1.36
C SER A 130 -4.06 -20.45 1.60
N LEU A 131 -5.20 -20.10 1.01
CA LEU A 131 -6.35 -20.99 0.87
C LEU A 131 -5.92 -22.06 -0.16
N LYS A 132 -5.28 -23.13 0.30
CA LYS A 132 -5.14 -24.34 -0.52
C LYS A 132 -6.51 -24.96 -0.76
#